data_AF-A0A1D8X769-F1
#
_entry.id   AF-A0A1D8X769-F1
#
_cell.length_a   1.000
_cell.length_b   1.000
_cell.length_c   1.000
_cell.angle_alpha   90.00
_cell.angle_beta   90.00
_cell.angle_gamma   90.00
#
_symmetry.space_group_name_H-M   'P 1'
#
loop_
_entity.id
_entity.type
_entity.pdbx_description
1 polymer ?
#
loop_
_entity_poly.entity_id
_entity_poly.type
_entity_poly.pdbx_seq_one_letter_code
_entity_poly.pdbx_strand_id
1 'polypeptide(L)'
;MLQYVLFLNRPLSPHLTIYAPQLSSLSSIWHRLSGVFILIFLILEFNFINSIFSCGIQNYILGFKIAYEIKKFLLILNLSVFIYHSLSGVRYLIWDLGFFLHQNYLFNFMLFTSFVLILLLFSNLFI
;
A
#
# COMPACT_ATOMS: atom_id res chain seq x y z
N MET A 1 -21.79 27.19 10.88
CA MET A 1 -22.58 26.38 9.91
C MET A 1 -22.81 24.95 10.39
N LEU A 2 -21.76 24.15 10.70
CA LEU A 2 -21.93 22.77 11.19
C LEU A 2 -22.75 22.65 12.49
N GLN A 3 -22.53 23.55 13.44
CA GLN A 3 -23.31 23.61 14.70
C GLN A 3 -24.82 23.80 14.47
N TYR A 4 -25.20 24.53 13.42
CA TYR A 4 -26.61 24.74 13.06
C TYR A 4 -27.25 23.47 12.47
N VAL A 5 -26.50 22.72 11.66
CA VAL A 5 -26.96 21.44 11.09
C VAL A 5 -27.19 20.40 12.19
N LEU A 6 -26.28 20.33 13.16
CA LEU A 6 -26.39 19.46 14.33
C LEU A 6 -27.55 19.87 15.23
N PHE A 7 -27.72 21.17 15.51
CA PHE A 7 -28.85 21.68 16.30
C PHE A 7 -30.21 21.31 15.68
N LEU A 8 -30.31 21.34 14.35
CA LEU A 8 -31.51 20.97 13.62
C LEU A 8 -31.66 19.46 13.36
N ASN A 9 -30.77 18.61 13.88
CA ASN A 9 -30.76 17.15 13.65
C ASN A 9 -30.94 16.76 12.17
N ARG A 10 -30.32 17.52 11.26
CA ARG A 10 -30.43 17.22 9.83
C ARG A 10 -29.63 15.95 9.51
N PRO A 11 -30.23 14.96 8.84
CA PRO A 11 -29.53 13.73 8.51
C PRO A 11 -28.44 14.00 7.46
N LEU A 12 -27.34 13.25 7.56
CA LEU A 12 -26.32 13.20 6.53
C LEU A 12 -26.85 12.37 5.36
N SER A 13 -26.74 12.91 4.15
CA SER A 13 -27.04 12.14 2.94
C SER A 13 -26.11 10.93 2.84
N PRO A 14 -26.60 9.77 2.36
CA PRO A 14 -25.74 8.64 2.09
C PRO A 14 -24.68 9.02 1.05
N HIS A 15 -23.47 8.49 1.20
CA HIS A 15 -22.33 8.83 0.34
C HIS A 15 -21.58 7.54 -0.04
N LEU A 16 -20.60 7.08 0.74
CA LEU A 16 -19.79 5.90 0.42
C LEU A 16 -20.62 4.64 0.15
N THR A 17 -21.79 4.53 0.77
CA THR A 17 -22.70 3.39 0.61
C THR A 17 -23.47 3.36 -0.71
N ILE A 18 -23.59 4.50 -1.40
CA ILE A 18 -24.36 4.62 -2.65
C ILE A 18 -23.51 5.04 -3.86
N TYR A 19 -22.30 5.56 -3.64
CA TYR A 19 -21.41 5.97 -4.73
C TYR A 19 -20.84 4.77 -5.46
N ALA A 20 -20.91 4.80 -6.79
CA ALA A 20 -20.24 3.82 -7.64
C ALA A 20 -18.71 3.94 -7.45
N PRO A 21 -17.99 2.82 -7.31
CA PRO A 21 -16.54 2.83 -7.17
C PRO A 21 -15.88 3.39 -8.44
N GLN A 22 -15.00 4.37 -8.27
CA GLN A 22 -14.26 5.03 -9.35
C GLN A 22 -12.79 4.64 -9.29
N LEU A 23 -12.12 4.53 -10.44
CA LEU A 23 -10.68 4.23 -10.48
C LEU A 23 -9.85 5.25 -9.69
N SER A 24 -10.22 6.53 -9.76
CA SER A 24 -9.56 7.61 -9.01
C SER A 24 -9.70 7.44 -7.50
N SER A 25 -10.93 7.25 -7.00
CA SER A 25 -11.18 7.09 -5.56
C SER A 25 -10.53 5.82 -5.01
N LEU A 26 -10.64 4.70 -5.73
CA LEU A 26 -9.95 3.46 -5.37
C LEU A 26 -8.43 3.64 -5.35
N SER A 27 -7.84 4.24 -6.38
CA SER A 27 -6.38 4.47 -6.43
C SER A 27 -5.89 5.34 -5.26
N SER A 28 -6.70 6.30 -4.81
CA SER A 28 -6.38 7.11 -3.63
C SER A 28 -6.45 6.33 -2.33
N ILE A 29 -7.47 5.48 -2.15
CA ILE A 29 -7.59 4.61 -0.97
C ILE A 29 -6.40 3.66 -0.90
N TRP A 30 -6.06 3.01 -2.02
CA TRP A 30 -4.94 2.08 -2.10
C TRP A 30 -3.60 2.75 -1.82
N HIS A 31 -3.36 3.98 -2.30
CA HIS A 31 -2.13 4.71 -1.96
C HIS A 31 -2.00 5.02 -0.47
N ARG A 32 -3.11 5.35 0.21
CA ARG A 32 -3.11 5.56 1.67
C ARG A 32 -2.85 4.25 2.42
N LEU A 33 -3.53 3.17 2.04
CA LEU A 33 -3.35 1.87 2.65
C LEU A 33 -1.91 1.36 2.47
N SER A 34 -1.32 1.52 1.28
CA SER A 34 0.07 1.12 1.04
C SER A 34 1.05 1.89 1.91
N GLY A 35 0.81 3.19 2.14
CA GLY A 35 1.61 3.99 3.08
C GLY A 35 1.54 3.45 4.53
N VAL A 36 0.35 3.08 4.99
CA VAL A 36 0.16 2.44 6.31
C VAL A 36 0.89 1.10 6.39
N PHE A 37 0.79 0.26 5.35
CA PHE A 37 1.49 -1.02 5.30
C PHE A 37 3.01 -0.86 5.33
N ILE A 38 3.57 0.12 4.62
CA ILE A 38 5.01 0.42 4.66
C ILE A 38 5.45 0.75 6.09
N LEU A 39 4.69 1.58 6.81
CA LEU A 39 5.00 1.90 8.22
C LEU A 39 4.98 0.64 9.10
N ILE A 40 3.99 -0.23 8.92
CA ILE A 40 3.90 -1.50 9.66
C ILE A 40 5.12 -2.39 9.36
N PHE A 41 5.50 -2.55 8.09
CA PHE A 41 6.67 -3.35 7.71
C PHE A 41 7.97 -2.77 8.27
N LEU A 42 8.15 -1.45 8.24
CA LEU A 42 9.32 -0.78 8.83
C LEU A 42 9.44 -1.05 10.34
N ILE A 43 8.33 -0.99 11.08
CA ILE A 43 8.32 -1.27 12.52
C ILE A 43 8.67 -2.75 12.79
N LEU A 44 8.13 -3.67 11.99
CA LEU A 44 8.44 -5.10 12.11
C LEU A 44 9.91 -5.40 11.82
N GLU A 45 10.46 -4.81 10.77
CA GLU A 45 11.88 -4.96 10.39
C GLU A 45 12.81 -4.36 11.45
N PHE A 46 12.47 -3.18 11.98
CA PHE A 46 13.25 -2.55 13.06
C PHE A 46 13.26 -3.41 14.33
N ASN A 47 12.11 -3.92 14.74
CA ASN A 47 12.01 -4.83 15.90
C ASN A 47 12.79 -6.12 15.66
N PHE A 48 12.74 -6.67 14.45
CA PHE A 48 13.52 -7.85 14.07
C PHE A 48 15.02 -7.59 14.20
N ILE A 49 15.52 -6.49 13.65
CA ILE A 49 16.93 -6.09 13.74
C ILE A 49 17.35 -5.89 15.20
N ASN A 50 16.54 -5.19 15.99
CA ASN A 50 16.83 -4.95 17.41
C ASN A 50 16.94 -6.26 18.20
N SER A 51 16.05 -7.22 17.92
CA SER A 51 16.07 -8.54 18.58
C SER A 51 17.33 -9.37 18.30
N ILE A 52 17.88 -9.24 17.08
CA ILE A 52 19.17 -9.86 16.71
C ILE A 52 20.31 -9.28 17.53
N PHE A 53 20.35 -7.95 17.70
CA PHE A 53 21.39 -7.29 18.47
C PHE A 53 21.29 -7.57 19.98
N SER A 54 20.08 -7.75 20.53
CA SER A 54 19.88 -7.91 21.98
C SER A 54 20.05 -9.34 22.49
N CYS A 55 19.64 -10.37 21.74
CA CYS A 55 19.54 -11.74 22.25
C CYS A 55 20.57 -12.72 21.66
N GLY A 56 21.37 -12.30 20.69
CA GLY A 56 22.30 -13.17 19.97
C GLY A 56 21.61 -14.14 19.02
N ILE A 57 22.33 -14.59 17.97
CA ILE A 57 21.80 -15.38 16.84
C ILE A 57 21.15 -16.72 17.24
N GLN A 58 21.40 -17.20 18.47
CA GLN A 58 21.35 -18.60 18.84
C GLN A 58 19.92 -19.13 19.12
N ASN A 59 18.94 -18.27 19.39
CA ASN A 59 17.54 -18.66 19.60
C ASN A 59 16.69 -18.73 18.31
N TYR A 60 17.25 -18.35 17.14
CA TYR A 60 16.46 -18.22 15.90
C TYR A 60 16.50 -19.46 14.99
N ILE A 61 17.34 -20.44 15.31
CA ILE A 61 17.60 -21.63 14.46
C ILE A 61 16.52 -22.72 14.61
N LEU A 62 15.60 -22.61 15.57
CA LEU A 62 14.70 -23.72 15.96
C LEU A 62 13.30 -23.76 15.28
N GLY A 63 13.03 -22.92 14.29
CA GLY A 63 11.72 -22.87 13.59
C GLY A 63 11.76 -23.04 12.06
N PHE A 64 12.76 -23.77 11.54
CA PHE A 64 13.11 -23.78 10.12
C PHE A 64 12.28 -24.73 9.25
N LYS A 65 11.26 -24.16 8.58
CA LYS A 65 10.88 -24.37 7.16
C LYS A 65 9.64 -23.54 6.81
N ILE A 66 8.63 -23.57 7.69
CA ILE A 66 7.41 -22.75 7.58
C ILE A 66 7.76 -21.25 7.68
N ALA A 67 8.77 -20.90 8.49
CA ALA A 67 9.25 -19.53 8.60
C ALA A 67 9.89 -18.98 7.30
N TYR A 68 10.45 -19.82 6.44
CA TYR A 68 11.14 -19.35 5.23
C TYR A 68 10.16 -18.91 4.15
N GLU A 69 9.17 -19.74 3.81
CA GLU A 69 8.17 -19.40 2.79
C GLU A 69 7.31 -18.22 3.21
N ILE A 70 6.91 -18.16 4.50
CA ILE A 70 6.17 -17.01 5.03
C ILE A 70 7.01 -15.73 4.96
N LYS A 71 8.30 -15.81 5.33
CA LYS A 71 9.20 -14.65 5.27
C LYS A 71 9.45 -14.20 3.84
N LYS A 72 9.63 -15.13 2.90
CA LYS A 72 9.77 -14.83 1.46
C LYS A 72 8.51 -14.14 0.93
N PHE A 73 7.33 -14.67 1.25
CA PHE A 73 6.06 -14.06 0.88
C PHE A 73 5.91 -12.64 1.45
N LEU A 74 6.19 -12.45 2.74
CA LEU A 74 6.14 -11.12 3.39
C LEU A 74 7.11 -10.13 2.74
N LEU A 75 8.32 -10.57 2.35
CA LEU A 75 9.30 -9.73 1.68
C LEU A 75 8.82 -9.31 0.27
N ILE A 76 8.30 -10.25 -0.51
CA ILE A 76 7.72 -9.96 -1.84
C ILE A 76 6.54 -9.00 -1.69
N LEU A 77 5.69 -9.22 -0.68
CA LEU A 77 4.54 -8.36 -0.41
C LEU A 77 5.00 -6.96 -0.01
N ASN A 78 5.96 -6.81 0.90
CA ASN A 78 6.51 -5.51 1.30
C ASN A 78 7.09 -4.76 0.07
N LEU A 79 7.88 -5.45 -0.75
CA LEU A 79 8.45 -4.88 -1.97
C LEU A 79 7.37 -4.44 -2.97
N SER A 80 6.33 -5.25 -3.15
CA SER A 80 5.21 -4.93 -4.05
C SER A 80 4.44 -3.69 -3.58
N VAL A 81 4.19 -3.58 -2.27
CA VAL A 81 3.52 -2.42 -1.65
C VAL A 81 4.39 -1.16 -1.80
N PHE A 82 5.71 -1.28 -1.56
CA PHE A 82 6.66 -0.18 -1.72
C PHE A 82 6.71 0.34 -3.16
N ILE A 83 6.79 -0.54 -4.15
CA ILE A 83 6.79 -0.17 -5.58
C ILE A 83 5.47 0.50 -5.97
N TYR A 84 4.34 -0.07 -5.54
CA TYR A 84 3.04 0.55 -5.79
C TYR A 84 2.92 1.95 -5.18
N HIS A 85 3.34 2.11 -3.91
CA HIS A 85 3.26 3.38 -3.20
C HIS A 85 4.17 4.44 -3.82
N SER A 86 5.41 4.09 -4.15
CA SER A 86 6.38 5.00 -4.75
C SER A 86 5.94 5.46 -6.14
N LEU A 87 5.54 4.54 -7.02
CA LEU A 87 4.99 4.89 -8.34
C LEU A 87 3.76 5.79 -8.20
N SER A 88 2.81 5.42 -7.34
CA SER A 88 1.61 6.23 -7.10
C SER A 88 1.95 7.61 -6.53
N GLY A 89 2.95 7.70 -5.65
CA GLY A 89 3.46 8.96 -5.11
C GLY A 89 4.05 9.86 -6.19
N VAL A 90 4.85 9.31 -7.10
CA VAL A 90 5.35 10.05 -8.28
C VAL A 90 4.18 10.57 -9.12
N ARG A 91 3.14 9.76 -9.36
CA ARG A 91 1.93 10.23 -10.07
C ARG A 91 1.25 11.39 -9.33
N TYR A 92 1.13 11.33 -8.01
CA TYR A 92 0.56 12.44 -7.23
C TYR A 92 1.39 13.71 -7.33
N LEU A 93 2.72 13.61 -7.24
CA LEU A 93 3.61 14.77 -7.45
C LEU A 93 3.43 15.39 -8.85
N ILE A 94 3.29 14.55 -9.89
CA ILE A 94 3.01 14.99 -11.25
C ILE A 94 1.65 15.70 -11.35
N TRP A 95 0.63 15.20 -10.66
CA TRP A 95 -0.69 15.84 -10.60
C TRP A 95 -0.69 17.16 -9.84
N ASP A 96 0.10 17.27 -8.76
CA ASP A 96 0.27 18.49 -7.99
C ASP A 96 0.92 19.61 -8.84
N LEU A 97 1.74 19.22 -9.83
CA LEU A 97 2.29 20.11 -10.85
C LEU A 97 1.30 20.47 -11.98
N GLY A 98 0.09 19.89 -11.97
CA GLY A 98 -0.96 20.15 -12.96
C GLY A 98 -0.90 19.31 -14.23
N PHE A 99 -0.06 18.26 -14.28
CA PHE A 99 0.10 17.43 -15.48
C PHE A 99 -0.76 16.15 -15.43
N PHE A 100 -1.11 15.62 -16.62
CA PHE A 100 -1.76 14.31 -16.80
C PHE A 100 -3.05 14.07 -15.98
N LEU A 101 -3.90 15.10 -15.87
CA LEU A 101 -5.15 15.07 -15.10
C LEU A 101 -6.32 14.36 -15.78
N HIS A 102 -6.16 13.94 -17.05
CA HIS A 102 -7.22 13.26 -17.80
C HIS A 102 -7.36 11.78 -17.37
N GLN A 103 -8.60 11.28 -17.33
CA GLN A 103 -8.91 9.91 -16.89
C GLN A 103 -8.15 8.81 -17.66
N ASN A 104 -7.85 9.01 -18.96
CA ASN A 104 -7.10 8.05 -19.77
C ASN A 104 -5.67 7.84 -19.25
N TYR A 105 -5.02 8.90 -18.74
CA TYR A 105 -3.68 8.79 -18.15
C TYR A 105 -3.71 7.98 -16.87
N LEU A 106 -4.73 8.17 -16.03
CA LEU A 106 -4.92 7.38 -14.82
C LEU A 106 -5.06 5.90 -15.17
N PHE A 107 -5.88 5.57 -16.16
CA PHE A 107 -6.07 4.18 -16.59
C PHE A 107 -4.75 3.55 -17.09
N ASN A 108 -4.04 4.23 -18.00
CA ASN A 108 -2.76 3.74 -18.53
C ASN A 108 -1.70 3.60 -17.44
N PHE A 109 -1.66 4.53 -16.48
CA PHE A 109 -0.76 4.46 -15.34
C PHE A 109 -1.06 3.24 -14.45
N MET A 110 -2.34 2.95 -14.21
CA MET A 110 -2.74 1.76 -13.43
C MET A 110 -2.41 0.46 -14.16
N LEU A 111 -2.51 0.42 -15.49
CA LEU A 111 -2.05 -0.71 -16.30
C LEU A 111 -0.52 -0.89 -16.24
N PHE A 112 0.22 0.22 -16.31
CA PHE A 112 1.67 0.18 -16.18
C PHE A 112 2.11 -0.32 -14.81
N THR A 113 1.52 0.20 -13.74
CA THR A 113 1.85 -0.24 -12.37
C THR A 113 1.47 -1.70 -12.15
N SER A 114 0.33 -2.17 -12.65
CA SER A 114 -0.04 -3.60 -12.54
C SER A 114 0.91 -4.51 -13.31
N PHE A 115 1.35 -4.10 -14.51
CA PHE A 115 2.35 -4.83 -15.28
C PHE A 115 3.69 -4.95 -14.53
N VAL A 116 4.18 -3.85 -13.93
CA VAL A 116 5.41 -3.86 -13.11
C VAL A 116 5.27 -4.81 -11.92
N LEU A 117 4.13 -4.80 -11.22
CA LEU A 117 3.89 -5.69 -10.09
C LEU A 117 3.80 -7.16 -10.50
N ILE A 118 3.17 -7.45 -11.64
CA ILE A 118 3.10 -8.82 -12.18
C ILE A 118 4.49 -9.32 -12.55
N LEU A 119 5.31 -8.49 -13.20
CA LEU A 119 6.70 -8.84 -13.52
C LEU A 119 7.51 -9.15 -12.27
N LEU A 120 7.36 -8.35 -11.22
CA LEU A 120 8.02 -8.57 -9.93
C LEU A 120 7.58 -9.89 -9.28
N LEU A 121 6.29 -10.19 -9.32
CA LEU A 121 5.77 -11.46 -8.79
C LEU A 121 6.32 -12.63 -9.60
N PHE A 122 6.32 -12.53 -10.93
CA PHE A 122 6.84 -13.55 -11.82
C PHE A 122 8.33 -13.81 -11.60
N SER A 123 9.16 -12.77 -11.47
CA SER A 123 10.61 -12.93 -11.25
C SER A 123 10.93 -13.66 -9.94
N ASN A 124 10.08 -13.52 -8.92
CA ASN A 124 10.28 -14.11 -7.60
C ASN A 124 9.63 -15.50 -7.44
N LEU A 125 8.87 -15.98 -8.42
CA LEU A 125 8.27 -17.32 -8.45
C LEU A 125 9.26 -18.41 -8.90
N PHE A 126 10.30 -18.06 -9.68
CA PHE A 126 11.27 -19.01 -10.25
C PHE A 126 12.62 -19.06 -9.50
N ILE A 127 12.72 -18.37 -8.38
CA ILE A 127 13.87 -18.38 -7.45
C ILE A 127 13.38 -19.04 -6.16
#